data_AF-A0AAU6LM19-F1
#
_entry.id   AF-A0AAU6LM19-F1
#
_cell.length_a   1.000
_cell.length_b   1.000
_cell.length_c   1.000
_cell.angle_alpha   90.00
_cell.angle_beta   90.00
_cell.angle_gamma   90.00
#
_symmetry.space_group_name_H-M   'P 1'
#
loop_
_entity.id
_entity.type
_entity.pdbx_description
1 polymer ?
#
loop_
_entity_poly.entity_id
_entity_poly.type
_entity_poly.pdbx_seq_one_letter_code
_entity_poly.pdbx_strand_id
1 'polypeptide(L)'
;MSRAPRPSRAPRPRPAAPSTLPRATAVATTLATALAIALAGAAPAFTATHHTGDEAAVLGEEHARAHARLREAAKSNQGYPQSKRTSSLASLEESQRKGNAKFEAARSGRFTQFFPSPDFGVHVAQLPTGKVLLFSFERVEADPTKETGPTNTVGRTNAGRAYLWDPTRGTGANAFKNVPPPVVLMPDGAYAPRPAPFFCAGHSYLPNGMVGVFGGNVGGKGGSGAKLSFVFDPWTEKWFRNRDMSVGRWYPSVVTGPDGRQIIMSGQSERGTGTPTPVVERFPALGRPVPWRSYDIPANVPAEPLRSRAPFRNDYPHLFSLRDGKIYGLGRDADQQWLFDPVEDVRTDLPRRPADFRGYGSAVPLPAGFRGPDSVLVLGGDPRDPLTYRLSGGRWSIEEPRAFGRTQDGTLILPDGTLLTVNGALDTRDYGNGPFNPKADLKYRQIELRDARGHWKLGPAQRLPRGYHSNALVLPDGRIMVTGDELQQIANDPDIGDGMDGSIELYEPAYLHRGARPALDRAPAGDLGHDTAFQVTSSTAKDVTRAVLLAPTTVTHSVNTSQRHLDLRITDVRGATIGLRTPPGAADAPPGYYMLFLLDAKGVPSTAKWIKLGTRPRTR
;
A
#
# COMPACT_ATOMS: atom_id res chain seq x y z
N MET A 1 -6.01 -34.60 -51.57
CA MET A 1 -5.73 -36.04 -51.80
C MET A 1 -5.04 -36.56 -50.53
N SER A 2 -5.77 -37.24 -49.62
CA SER A 2 -5.91 -38.72 -49.48
C SER A 2 -4.58 -39.36 -49.04
N ARG A 3 -4.41 -40.09 -47.92
CA ARG A 3 -5.23 -41.15 -47.29
C ARG A 3 -4.70 -41.49 -45.86
N ALA A 4 -5.58 -41.99 -44.97
CA ALA A 4 -5.33 -42.49 -43.59
C ALA A 4 -5.15 -44.05 -43.56
N PRO A 5 -5.44 -44.88 -42.50
CA PRO A 5 -5.38 -44.83 -41.00
C PRO A 5 -4.90 -46.14 -40.23
N ARG A 6 -4.66 -46.06 -38.89
CA ARG A 6 -4.90 -47.01 -37.71
C ARG A 6 -4.43 -48.51 -37.72
N PRO A 7 -4.44 -49.36 -36.63
CA PRO A 7 -5.22 -49.38 -35.33
C PRO A 7 -4.48 -49.83 -34.00
N SER A 8 -4.93 -49.46 -32.78
CA SER A 8 -5.74 -50.13 -31.71
C SER A 8 -5.28 -51.49 -31.08
N ARG A 9 -5.15 -51.56 -29.73
CA ARG A 9 -5.80 -52.55 -28.80
C ARG A 9 -5.38 -52.38 -27.31
N ALA A 10 -6.28 -52.78 -26.39
CA ALA A 10 -6.22 -52.77 -24.90
C ALA A 10 -6.36 -54.24 -24.36
N PRO A 11 -6.67 -54.57 -23.06
CA PRO A 11 -6.24 -54.12 -21.71
C PRO A 11 -5.92 -55.26 -20.65
N ARG A 12 -5.46 -54.87 -19.43
CA ARG A 12 -5.49 -55.54 -18.06
C ARG A 12 -4.62 -56.81 -17.79
N PRO A 13 -4.36 -57.30 -16.51
CA PRO A 13 -4.90 -56.97 -15.14
C PRO A 13 -3.87 -56.86 -13.96
N ARG A 14 -4.36 -56.66 -12.71
CA ARG A 14 -3.67 -56.73 -11.37
C ARG A 14 -3.57 -58.18 -10.82
N PRO A 15 -2.67 -58.50 -9.85
CA PRO A 15 -3.04 -58.77 -8.42
C PRO A 15 -1.95 -58.33 -7.39
N ALA A 16 -2.26 -57.88 -6.15
CA ALA A 16 -2.54 -58.56 -4.85
C ALA A 16 -1.31 -59.06 -4.04
N ALA A 17 -1.32 -58.78 -2.73
CA ALA A 17 -0.24 -58.89 -1.71
C ALA A 17 0.06 -60.31 -1.19
N PRO A 18 1.06 -60.46 -0.29
CA PRO A 18 0.71 -61.04 1.01
C PRO A 18 1.43 -60.44 2.24
N SER A 19 0.83 -60.79 3.38
CA SER A 19 1.10 -60.57 4.80
C SER A 19 2.37 -61.22 5.39
N THR A 20 2.90 -60.69 6.50
CA THR A 20 2.96 -61.31 7.87
C THR A 20 4.11 -60.75 8.75
N LEU A 21 3.86 -60.75 10.08
CA LEU A 21 4.70 -60.34 11.22
C LEU A 21 5.93 -61.23 11.48
N PRO A 22 6.83 -60.85 12.42
CA PRO A 22 6.78 -61.50 13.74
C PRO A 22 7.00 -60.60 14.99
N ARG A 23 6.61 -61.17 16.14
CA ARG A 23 6.80 -60.77 17.57
C ARG A 23 8.31 -60.78 17.96
N ALA A 24 8.84 -60.35 19.12
CA ALA A 24 8.34 -60.22 20.49
C ALA A 24 9.36 -59.47 21.41
N THR A 25 8.90 -59.12 22.64
CA THR A 25 9.62 -58.96 23.94
C THR A 25 10.63 -57.79 24.11
N ALA A 26 10.45 -56.77 24.97
CA ALA A 26 10.09 -56.61 26.40
C ALA A 26 11.32 -56.48 27.35
N VAL A 27 11.10 -55.83 28.51
CA VAL A 27 11.99 -55.50 29.68
C VAL A 27 12.46 -54.02 29.69
N ALA A 28 11.83 -53.09 30.43
CA ALA A 28 11.85 -52.83 31.91
C ALA A 28 13.27 -52.34 32.36
N THR A 29 13.53 -51.33 33.21
CA THR A 29 12.95 -50.84 34.47
C THR A 29 13.79 -49.58 34.86
N THR A 30 13.21 -48.40 35.12
CA THR A 30 12.97 -47.72 36.43
C THR A 30 14.17 -47.16 37.23
N LEU A 31 14.10 -45.88 37.65
CA LEU A 31 14.01 -45.33 39.03
C LEU A 31 14.21 -43.78 38.98
N ALA A 32 13.27 -42.93 39.43
CA ALA A 32 12.99 -42.45 40.80
C ALA A 32 14.13 -41.56 41.36
N THR A 33 14.01 -40.40 42.03
CA THR A 33 12.98 -39.64 42.80
C THR A 33 13.66 -38.26 43.13
N ALA A 34 13.05 -37.11 43.45
CA ALA A 34 12.23 -36.82 44.63
C ALA A 34 11.61 -35.38 44.64
N LEU A 35 10.52 -35.32 45.40
CA LEU A 35 9.58 -34.31 45.93
C LEU A 35 10.09 -32.93 46.46
N ALA A 36 9.25 -31.88 46.36
CA ALA A 36 9.00 -30.89 47.43
C ALA A 36 7.74 -29.99 47.21
N ILE A 37 6.68 -30.27 48.01
CA ILE A 37 5.77 -29.41 48.84
C ILE A 37 5.09 -28.11 48.29
N ALA A 38 3.83 -27.94 48.72
CA ALA A 38 2.72 -27.07 48.31
C ALA A 38 2.74 -25.57 48.72
N LEU A 39 1.96 -24.71 48.01
CA LEU A 39 0.80 -23.97 48.56
C LEU A 39 0.10 -23.02 47.53
N ALA A 40 -1.22 -23.19 47.42
CA ALA A 40 -2.33 -22.27 47.11
C ALA A 40 -2.20 -21.09 46.10
N GLY A 41 -3.05 -21.14 45.06
CA GLY A 41 -3.51 -19.99 44.26
C GLY A 41 -4.57 -20.41 43.25
N ALA A 42 -5.81 -19.92 43.39
CA ALA A 42 -7.00 -20.40 42.69
C ALA A 42 -6.96 -20.21 41.15
N ALA A 43 -7.37 -21.26 40.41
CA ALA A 43 -7.69 -21.19 38.98
C ALA A 43 -9.18 -20.82 38.78
N PRO A 44 -9.56 -20.08 37.73
CA PRO A 44 -10.96 -19.74 37.47
C PRO A 44 -11.74 -20.99 37.00
N ALA A 45 -13.02 -21.04 37.38
CA ALA A 45 -13.92 -22.14 37.13
C ALA A 45 -14.12 -22.42 35.63
N PHE A 46 -13.88 -23.66 35.21
CA PHE A 46 -14.35 -24.19 33.93
C PHE A 46 -15.89 -24.22 33.93
N THR A 47 -16.50 -23.55 32.96
CA THR A 47 -17.93 -23.66 32.67
C THR A 47 -18.26 -25.09 32.20
N ALA A 48 -19.23 -25.71 32.85
CA ALA A 48 -19.71 -27.05 32.51
C ALA A 48 -20.41 -27.02 31.14
N THR A 49 -19.94 -27.85 30.21
CA THR A 49 -20.60 -28.09 28.92
C THR A 49 -21.71 -29.12 29.15
N HIS A 50 -22.96 -28.74 28.94
CA HIS A 50 -24.12 -29.61 29.15
C HIS A 50 -24.25 -30.64 28.01
N HIS A 51 -24.07 -31.92 28.31
CA HIS A 51 -24.56 -33.04 27.50
C HIS A 51 -26.00 -33.40 27.88
N THR A 52 -26.79 -33.90 26.94
CA THR A 52 -28.12 -34.46 27.24
C THR A 52 -27.95 -35.83 27.90
N GLY A 53 -28.68 -36.09 28.99
CA GLY A 53 -28.52 -37.30 29.81
C GLY A 53 -28.59 -38.61 29.03
N ASP A 54 -29.36 -38.66 27.94
CA ASP A 54 -29.52 -39.83 27.08
C ASP A 54 -28.23 -40.26 26.37
N GLU A 55 -27.30 -39.33 26.14
CA GLU A 55 -26.07 -39.61 25.38
C GLU A 55 -24.95 -40.18 26.26
N ALA A 56 -24.86 -39.72 27.52
CA ALA A 56 -23.95 -40.30 28.51
C ALA A 56 -24.35 -41.74 28.88
N ALA A 57 -25.64 -42.06 28.81
CA ALA A 57 -26.15 -43.41 29.05
C ALA A 57 -25.69 -44.43 27.98
N VAL A 58 -25.45 -43.98 26.74
CA VAL A 58 -25.08 -44.86 25.62
C VAL A 58 -23.57 -44.89 25.38
N LEU A 59 -22.89 -43.74 25.50
CA LEU A 59 -21.48 -43.58 25.12
C LEU A 59 -20.52 -43.56 26.32
N GLY A 60 -21.05 -43.43 27.54
CA GLY A 60 -20.26 -43.14 28.74
C GLY A 60 -19.95 -41.64 28.89
N GLU A 61 -19.91 -41.18 30.13
CA GLU A 61 -19.75 -39.75 30.51
C GLU A 61 -18.58 -39.05 29.82
N GLU A 62 -17.40 -39.70 29.75
CA GLU A 62 -16.20 -39.10 29.17
C GLU A 62 -16.34 -38.92 27.65
N HIS A 63 -16.90 -39.90 26.96
CA HIS A 63 -17.14 -39.84 25.51
C HIS A 63 -18.28 -38.89 25.15
N ALA A 64 -19.35 -38.84 25.96
CA ALA A 64 -20.43 -37.88 25.79
C ALA A 64 -19.95 -36.43 25.99
N ARG A 65 -19.04 -36.17 26.95
CA ARG A 65 -18.37 -34.87 27.08
C ARG A 65 -17.45 -34.56 25.90
N ALA A 66 -16.71 -35.55 25.38
CA ALA A 66 -15.89 -35.38 24.18
C ALA A 66 -16.75 -35.05 22.95
N HIS A 67 -17.88 -35.72 22.76
CA HIS A 67 -18.87 -35.43 21.72
C HIS A 67 -19.56 -34.09 21.91
N ALA A 68 -19.90 -33.70 23.14
CA ALA A 68 -20.42 -32.37 23.45
C ALA A 68 -19.39 -31.28 23.10
N ARG A 69 -18.11 -31.47 23.44
CA ARG A 69 -17.02 -30.57 23.04
C ARG A 69 -16.83 -30.52 21.52
N LEU A 70 -16.94 -31.66 20.82
CA LEU A 70 -16.88 -31.72 19.36
C LEU A 70 -18.08 -31.03 18.70
N ARG A 71 -19.27 -31.12 19.29
CA ARG A 71 -20.44 -30.37 18.83
C ARG A 71 -20.37 -28.89 19.16
N GLU A 72 -19.82 -28.50 20.31
CA GLU A 72 -19.56 -27.10 20.64
C GLU A 72 -18.51 -26.52 19.69
N ALA A 73 -17.46 -27.29 19.37
CA ALA A 73 -16.46 -26.97 18.36
C ALA A 73 -17.02 -26.99 16.91
N ALA A 74 -18.03 -27.82 16.64
CA ALA A 74 -18.72 -27.83 15.35
C ALA A 74 -19.77 -26.69 15.24
N LYS A 75 -20.36 -26.27 16.35
CA LYS A 75 -21.23 -25.09 16.45
C LYS A 75 -20.42 -23.79 16.38
N SER A 76 -19.20 -23.77 16.90
CA SER A 76 -18.24 -22.67 16.72
C SER A 76 -17.59 -22.63 15.33
N ASN A 77 -17.85 -23.64 14.50
CA ASN A 77 -17.36 -23.75 13.11
C ASN A 77 -18.21 -22.94 12.10
N GLN A 78 -18.99 -21.96 12.56
CA GLN A 78 -19.47 -20.89 11.68
C GLN A 78 -18.31 -19.92 11.44
N GLY A 79 -17.68 -20.03 10.27
CA GLY A 79 -16.60 -19.15 9.81
C GLY A 79 -15.21 -19.80 9.82
N TYR A 80 -14.18 -18.98 9.60
CA TYR A 80 -12.80 -19.44 9.52
C TYR A 80 -12.20 -19.63 10.94
N PRO A 81 -11.61 -20.80 11.29
CA PRO A 81 -11.17 -21.08 12.67
C PRO A 81 -9.96 -20.26 13.13
N GLN A 82 -9.95 -19.82 14.40
CA GLN A 82 -8.83 -19.06 14.99
C GLN A 82 -7.52 -19.85 15.00
N SER A 83 -7.57 -21.15 15.32
CA SER A 83 -6.41 -22.04 15.27
C SER A 83 -5.75 -22.10 13.89
N LYS A 84 -6.54 -21.95 12.82
CA LYS A 84 -6.04 -21.90 11.44
C LYS A 84 -5.32 -20.59 11.16
N ARG A 85 -5.79 -19.46 11.69
CA ARG A 85 -5.10 -18.16 11.58
C ARG A 85 -3.74 -18.20 12.26
N THR A 86 -3.71 -18.60 13.52
CA THR A 86 -2.48 -18.65 14.33
C THR A 86 -1.44 -19.62 13.74
N SER A 87 -1.87 -20.81 13.30
CA SER A 87 -0.95 -21.78 12.67
C SER A 87 -0.45 -21.32 11.30
N SER A 88 -1.28 -20.65 10.50
CA SER A 88 -0.88 -20.06 9.23
C SER A 88 0.16 -18.95 9.43
N LEU A 89 -0.06 -18.03 10.37
CA LEU A 89 0.91 -16.98 10.70
C LEU A 89 2.26 -17.54 11.14
N ALA A 90 2.26 -18.54 12.02
CA ALA A 90 3.49 -19.19 12.48
C ALA A 90 4.26 -19.87 11.31
N SER A 91 3.53 -20.49 10.37
CA SER A 91 4.13 -21.06 9.16
C SER A 91 4.75 -20.00 8.24
N LEU A 92 4.09 -18.85 8.10
CA LEU A 92 4.58 -17.71 7.32
C LEU A 92 5.84 -17.08 7.94
N GLU A 93 5.87 -16.94 9.26
CA GLU A 93 7.06 -16.49 9.99
C GLU A 93 8.25 -17.43 9.81
N GLU A 94 8.03 -18.73 9.98
CA GLU A 94 9.10 -19.73 9.83
C GLU A 94 9.63 -19.81 8.39
N SER A 95 8.73 -19.77 7.40
CA SER A 95 9.11 -19.77 5.99
C SER A 95 9.84 -18.48 5.59
N GLN A 96 9.44 -17.33 6.13
CA GLN A 96 10.17 -16.07 5.95
C GLN A 96 11.59 -16.18 6.52
N ARG A 97 11.73 -16.62 7.77
CA ARG A 97 13.03 -16.75 8.44
C ARG A 97 13.99 -17.63 7.64
N LYS A 98 13.53 -18.82 7.22
CA LYS A 98 14.31 -19.74 6.38
C LYS A 98 14.64 -19.16 5.01
N GLY A 99 13.64 -18.60 4.32
CA GLY A 99 13.79 -18.06 2.97
C GLY A 99 14.70 -16.84 2.90
N ASN A 100 14.72 -16.02 3.97
CA ASN A 100 15.49 -14.78 4.03
C ASN A 100 16.94 -14.98 4.49
N ALA A 101 17.27 -16.10 5.12
CA ALA A 101 18.62 -16.38 5.66
C ALA A 101 19.75 -16.34 4.59
N LYS A 102 19.41 -16.52 3.32
CA LYS A 102 20.37 -16.48 2.19
C LYS A 102 20.69 -15.05 1.69
N PHE A 103 19.95 -14.03 2.12
CA PHE A 103 20.14 -12.67 1.63
C PHE A 103 20.98 -11.85 2.61
N GLU A 104 22.14 -11.38 2.13
CA GLU A 104 22.96 -10.43 2.88
C GLU A 104 22.29 -9.04 2.94
N ALA A 105 22.10 -8.52 4.16
CA ALA A 105 21.42 -7.25 4.39
C ALA A 105 22.11 -6.07 3.66
N ALA A 106 23.45 -6.05 3.59
CA ALA A 106 24.22 -5.01 2.87
C ALA A 106 24.00 -5.00 1.35
N ARG A 107 23.49 -6.10 0.77
CA ARG A 107 23.19 -6.23 -0.66
C ARG A 107 21.71 -6.06 -0.97
N SER A 108 20.85 -6.70 -0.19
CA SER A 108 19.43 -6.86 -0.51
C SER A 108 18.47 -6.35 0.57
N GLY A 109 18.98 -5.70 1.62
CA GLY A 109 18.19 -5.29 2.78
C GLY A 109 17.65 -6.47 3.59
N ARG A 110 16.80 -6.18 4.58
CA ARG A 110 16.13 -7.19 5.41
C ARG A 110 14.81 -6.69 5.98
N PHE A 111 13.85 -7.58 6.15
CA PHE A 111 12.67 -7.32 6.99
C PHE A 111 13.06 -7.46 8.47
N THR A 112 12.61 -6.55 9.32
CA THR A 112 13.06 -6.47 10.72
C THR A 112 11.96 -6.52 11.77
N GLN A 113 10.77 -5.99 11.47
CA GLN A 113 9.68 -5.91 12.43
C GLN A 113 8.36 -6.28 11.77
N PHE A 114 7.50 -6.96 12.50
CA PHE A 114 6.12 -7.28 12.13
C PHE A 114 5.23 -7.06 13.35
N PHE A 115 4.21 -6.22 13.24
CA PHE A 115 3.37 -5.83 14.37
C PHE A 115 1.94 -5.52 13.93
N PRO A 116 0.94 -5.69 14.82
CA PRO A 116 -0.45 -5.42 14.50
C PRO A 116 -0.72 -3.92 14.34
N SER A 117 -1.76 -3.57 13.59
CA SER A 117 -2.27 -2.22 13.38
C SER A 117 -3.79 -2.23 13.58
N PRO A 118 -4.41 -1.16 14.12
CA PRO A 118 -5.86 -1.08 14.25
C PRO A 118 -6.58 -0.92 12.90
N ASP A 119 -5.87 -0.64 11.80
CA ASP A 119 -6.46 -0.39 10.48
C ASP A 119 -5.86 -1.35 9.45
N PHE A 120 -6.66 -1.81 8.49
CA PHE A 120 -6.18 -2.61 7.36
C PHE A 120 -5.10 -1.88 6.55
N GLY A 121 -5.10 -0.54 6.51
CA GLY A 121 -4.14 0.24 5.74
C GLY A 121 -4.38 0.15 4.23
N VAL A 122 -5.64 0.05 3.79
CA VAL A 122 -6.06 0.04 2.36
C VAL A 122 -5.65 1.33 1.65
N HIS A 123 -5.62 2.43 2.38
CA HIS A 123 -5.00 3.68 1.97
C HIS A 123 -3.98 4.10 3.03
N VAL A 124 -2.83 4.62 2.57
CA VAL A 124 -1.81 5.19 3.44
C VAL A 124 -1.34 6.54 2.91
N ALA A 125 -0.97 7.45 3.81
CA ALA A 125 -0.35 8.72 3.47
C ALA A 125 0.78 9.06 4.46
N GLN A 126 1.99 9.27 3.94
CA GLN A 126 3.11 9.80 4.73
C GLN A 126 2.94 11.30 4.96
N LEU A 127 2.83 11.69 6.23
CA LEU A 127 2.58 13.08 6.59
C LEU A 127 3.90 13.83 6.83
N PRO A 128 3.95 15.15 6.55
CA PRO A 128 5.12 15.98 6.82
C PRO A 128 5.42 16.16 8.32
N THR A 129 4.58 15.61 9.20
CA THR A 129 4.83 15.48 10.65
C THR A 129 5.68 14.25 10.99
N GLY A 130 5.96 13.38 10.01
CA GLY A 130 6.64 12.09 10.21
C GLY A 130 5.71 10.93 10.59
N LYS A 131 4.43 11.22 10.87
CA LYS A 131 3.38 10.22 11.10
C LYS A 131 2.88 9.64 9.78
N VAL A 132 2.21 8.49 9.86
CA VAL A 132 1.50 7.88 8.74
C VAL A 132 0.01 7.86 9.02
N LEU A 133 -0.79 8.41 8.11
CA LEU A 133 -2.24 8.23 8.12
C LEU A 133 -2.56 6.89 7.46
N LEU A 134 -3.23 6.00 8.18
CA LEU A 134 -3.86 4.78 7.67
C LEU A 134 -5.36 5.03 7.63
N PHE A 135 -6.01 4.62 6.54
CA PHE A 135 -7.47 4.69 6.46
C PHE A 135 -8.04 3.63 5.53
N SER A 136 -9.22 3.15 5.86
CA SER A 136 -9.90 2.08 5.14
C SER A 136 -11.41 2.10 5.41
N PHE A 137 -11.94 1.05 6.00
CA PHE A 137 -13.35 0.80 6.29
C PHE A 137 -13.50 -0.04 7.55
N GLU A 138 -14.64 0.08 8.21
CA GLU A 138 -15.04 -0.80 9.32
C GLU A 138 -15.19 -2.24 8.82
N ARG A 139 -14.59 -3.19 9.55
CA ARG A 139 -14.60 -4.61 9.17
C ARG A 139 -16.04 -5.13 9.09
N VAL A 140 -16.43 -5.63 7.92
CA VAL A 140 -17.77 -6.20 7.67
C VAL A 140 -17.79 -7.73 7.64
N GLU A 141 -16.62 -8.37 7.58
CA GLU A 141 -16.48 -9.82 7.48
C GLU A 141 -15.19 -10.28 8.21
N ALA A 142 -15.24 -11.46 8.83
CA ALA A 142 -14.13 -12.09 9.55
C ALA A 142 -13.73 -13.46 8.96
N ASP A 143 -14.46 -13.92 7.94
CA ASP A 143 -14.12 -15.07 7.11
C ASP A 143 -13.39 -14.59 5.84
N PRO A 144 -12.08 -14.89 5.69
CA PRO A 144 -11.29 -14.45 4.54
C PRO A 144 -11.70 -15.14 3.24
N THR A 145 -12.64 -16.09 3.28
CA THR A 145 -13.16 -16.79 2.09
C THR A 145 -14.33 -16.07 1.41
N LYS A 146 -14.67 -14.87 1.88
CA LYS A 146 -15.76 -14.03 1.38
C LYS A 146 -15.28 -12.63 1.07
N GLU A 147 -16.17 -11.82 0.49
CA GLU A 147 -15.93 -10.38 0.26
C GLU A 147 -15.70 -9.67 1.60
N THR A 148 -14.48 -9.17 1.77
CA THR A 148 -14.00 -8.51 2.99
C THR A 148 -14.27 -7.01 3.01
N GLY A 149 -14.43 -6.38 1.84
CA GLY A 149 -14.68 -4.95 1.70
C GLY A 149 -16.17 -4.61 1.61
N PRO A 150 -16.59 -3.38 1.97
CA PRO A 150 -17.99 -2.98 1.98
C PRO A 150 -18.55 -2.62 0.59
N THR A 151 -18.04 -3.24 -0.49
CA THR A 151 -18.31 -2.87 -1.89
C THR A 151 -19.80 -2.66 -2.20
N ASN A 152 -20.64 -3.60 -1.78
CA ASN A 152 -22.09 -3.56 -1.97
C ASN A 152 -22.88 -3.15 -0.72
N THR A 153 -22.20 -2.85 0.38
CA THR A 153 -22.82 -2.61 1.67
C THR A 153 -23.41 -1.20 1.74
N VAL A 154 -24.67 -1.09 2.17
CA VAL A 154 -25.39 0.18 2.37
C VAL A 154 -25.73 0.37 3.85
N GLY A 155 -26.03 1.60 4.26
CA GLY A 155 -26.35 1.92 5.64
C GLY A 155 -25.14 1.93 6.57
N ARG A 156 -25.41 1.79 7.88
CA ARG A 156 -24.44 2.09 8.96
C ARG A 156 -23.11 1.31 8.87
N THR A 157 -23.13 0.11 8.29
CA THR A 157 -21.97 -0.80 8.24
C THR A 157 -20.96 -0.45 7.16
N ASN A 158 -21.35 0.30 6.12
CA ASN A 158 -20.38 0.86 5.18
C ASN A 158 -19.86 2.20 5.74
N ALA A 159 -18.95 2.09 6.71
CA ALA A 159 -18.36 3.23 7.39
C ALA A 159 -16.85 3.28 7.15
N GLY A 160 -16.29 4.48 6.98
CA GLY A 160 -14.85 4.67 6.92
C GLY A 160 -14.21 4.71 8.30
N ARG A 161 -12.92 4.40 8.36
CA ARG A 161 -12.11 4.52 9.57
C ARG A 161 -10.72 5.05 9.23
N ALA A 162 -10.07 5.67 10.20
CA ALA A 162 -8.74 6.24 10.00
C ALA A 162 -7.96 6.36 11.31
N TYR A 163 -6.67 6.07 11.24
CA TYR A 163 -5.73 6.10 12.35
C TYR A 163 -4.43 6.79 11.93
N LEU A 164 -3.77 7.45 12.88
CA LEU A 164 -2.38 7.87 12.74
C LEU A 164 -1.48 6.86 13.42
N TRP A 165 -0.45 6.41 12.72
CA TRP A 165 0.71 5.75 13.32
C TRP A 165 1.83 6.77 13.49
N ASP A 166 2.40 6.85 14.69
CA ASP A 166 3.59 7.66 15.01
C ASP A 166 4.80 6.75 15.20
N PRO A 167 5.70 6.63 14.19
CA PRO A 167 6.87 5.77 14.28
C PRO A 167 7.83 6.12 15.43
N THR A 168 7.80 7.37 15.92
CA THR A 168 8.65 7.81 17.03
C THR A 168 8.21 7.25 18.38
N ARG A 169 6.93 6.84 18.47
CA ARG A 169 6.34 6.19 19.65
C ARG A 169 6.48 4.66 19.60
N GLY A 170 7.11 4.12 18.55
CA GLY A 170 7.36 2.70 18.37
C GLY A 170 6.23 1.97 17.64
N THR A 171 6.04 0.70 17.98
CA THR A 171 5.15 -0.25 17.27
C THR A 171 4.00 -0.78 18.13
N GLY A 172 3.90 -0.35 19.38
CA GLY A 172 2.82 -0.74 20.29
C GLY A 172 1.51 0.01 20.01
N ALA A 173 0.42 -0.42 20.65
CA ALA A 173 -0.91 0.20 20.48
C ALA A 173 -0.92 1.72 20.79
N ASN A 174 -0.08 2.18 21.73
CA ASN A 174 0.06 3.60 22.09
C ASN A 174 0.79 4.46 21.04
N ALA A 175 1.31 3.85 19.97
CA ALA A 175 1.82 4.53 18.78
C ALA A 175 0.71 4.86 17.77
N PHE A 176 -0.51 4.36 18.00
CA PHE A 176 -1.66 4.62 17.14
C PHE A 176 -2.66 5.58 17.80
N LYS A 177 -3.26 6.46 16.98
CA LYS A 177 -4.31 7.38 17.40
C LYS A 177 -5.48 7.30 16.42
N ASN A 178 -6.69 7.04 16.93
CA ASN A 178 -7.91 7.11 16.12
C ASN A 178 -8.20 8.56 15.69
N VAL A 179 -8.43 8.77 14.40
CA VAL A 179 -8.76 10.07 13.78
C VAL A 179 -9.94 9.89 12.81
N PRO A 180 -11.14 9.55 13.32
CA PRO A 180 -12.23 9.07 12.47
C PRO A 180 -12.67 10.14 11.47
N PRO A 181 -13.11 9.73 10.26
CA PRO A 181 -13.62 10.67 9.29
C PRO A 181 -14.96 11.28 9.77
N PRO A 182 -15.35 12.46 9.26
CA PRO A 182 -16.57 13.12 9.69
C PRO A 182 -17.81 12.27 9.38
N VAL A 183 -18.82 12.36 10.25
CA VAL A 183 -20.10 11.69 10.03
C VAL A 183 -20.87 12.37 8.89
N VAL A 184 -21.39 11.58 7.96
CA VAL A 184 -22.13 12.03 6.78
C VAL A 184 -23.44 11.26 6.62
N LEU A 185 -24.36 11.85 5.87
CA LEU A 185 -25.55 11.19 5.34
C LEU A 185 -25.28 10.90 3.85
N MET A 186 -25.35 9.63 3.47
CA MET A 186 -25.07 9.18 2.11
C MET A 186 -26.37 8.95 1.34
N PRO A 187 -26.42 9.27 0.03
CA PRO A 187 -27.59 9.01 -0.82
C PRO A 187 -27.65 7.54 -1.28
N ASP A 188 -27.60 6.61 -0.34
CA ASP A 188 -27.60 5.16 -0.56
C ASP A 188 -28.99 4.52 -0.42
N GLY A 189 -30.03 5.34 -0.19
CA GLY A 189 -31.40 4.93 0.10
C GLY A 189 -31.68 4.72 1.60
N ALA A 190 -30.66 4.43 2.41
CA ALA A 190 -30.81 4.27 3.86
C ALA A 190 -30.61 5.60 4.61
N TYR A 191 -29.78 6.50 4.08
CA TYR A 191 -29.46 7.80 4.69
C TYR A 191 -29.06 7.70 6.17
N ALA A 192 -28.40 6.60 6.53
CA ALA A 192 -27.98 6.37 7.90
C ALA A 192 -26.71 7.18 8.21
N PRO A 193 -26.64 7.95 9.32
CA PRO A 193 -25.44 8.67 9.71
C PRO A 193 -24.31 7.68 10.01
N ARG A 194 -23.15 7.92 9.40
CA ARG A 194 -21.95 7.08 9.55
C ARG A 194 -20.67 7.87 9.24
N PRO A 195 -19.51 7.49 9.81
CA PRO A 195 -18.23 8.00 9.36
C PRO A 195 -18.08 7.87 7.84
N ALA A 196 -17.60 8.92 7.18
CA ALA A 196 -17.57 8.99 5.72
C ALA A 196 -16.85 7.79 5.07
N PRO A 197 -17.49 7.07 4.14
CA PRO A 197 -16.96 5.83 3.56
C PRO A 197 -15.93 6.12 2.47
N PHE A 198 -14.70 6.45 2.88
CA PHE A 198 -13.58 6.74 1.97
C PHE A 198 -12.93 5.50 1.35
N PHE A 199 -13.48 4.31 1.59
CA PHE A 199 -13.04 3.09 0.92
C PHE A 199 -12.95 3.36 -0.58
N CYS A 200 -11.75 3.18 -1.14
CA CYS A 200 -11.42 3.36 -2.55
C CYS A 200 -11.53 4.80 -3.08
N ALA A 201 -11.29 5.79 -2.22
CA ALA A 201 -11.09 7.17 -2.64
C ALA A 201 -9.73 7.36 -3.35
N GLY A 202 -9.59 8.47 -4.06
CA GLY A 202 -8.32 8.95 -4.61
C GLY A 202 -7.75 10.08 -3.76
N HIS A 203 -6.43 10.19 -3.70
CA HIS A 203 -5.77 11.11 -2.78
C HIS A 203 -4.45 11.67 -3.31
N SER A 204 -4.10 12.88 -2.86
CA SER A 204 -2.81 13.53 -3.13
C SER A 204 -2.56 14.67 -2.15
N TYR A 205 -1.38 15.30 -2.21
CA TYR A 205 -0.98 16.35 -1.27
C TYR A 205 -1.25 17.75 -1.81
N LEU A 206 -1.74 18.65 -0.94
CA LEU A 206 -1.76 20.08 -1.18
C LEU A 206 -0.41 20.71 -0.78
N PRO A 207 -0.07 21.93 -1.27
CA PRO A 207 1.22 22.56 -0.96
C PRO A 207 1.46 22.82 0.54
N ASN A 208 0.39 22.97 1.32
CA ASN A 208 0.46 23.10 2.77
C ASN A 208 0.67 21.77 3.54
N GLY A 209 0.85 20.65 2.83
CA GLY A 209 1.09 19.34 3.41
C GLY A 209 -0.17 18.58 3.82
N MET A 210 -1.36 19.17 3.64
CA MET A 210 -2.63 18.49 3.87
C MET A 210 -2.93 17.47 2.76
N VAL A 211 -3.72 16.45 3.07
CA VAL A 211 -4.07 15.38 2.12
C VAL A 211 -5.50 15.58 1.62
N GLY A 212 -5.65 15.82 0.32
CA GLY A 212 -6.97 15.81 -0.33
C GLY A 212 -7.44 14.39 -0.56
N VAL A 213 -8.70 14.09 -0.24
CA VAL A 213 -9.33 12.77 -0.38
C VAL A 213 -10.66 12.93 -1.10
N PHE A 214 -10.80 12.26 -2.25
CA PHE A 214 -11.89 12.47 -3.19
C PHE A 214 -12.56 11.15 -3.56
N GLY A 215 -13.89 11.14 -3.47
CA GLY A 215 -14.69 9.96 -3.77
C GLY A 215 -14.89 9.06 -2.56
N GLY A 216 -14.95 7.76 -2.82
CA GLY A 216 -15.29 6.74 -1.84
C GLY A 216 -16.48 5.91 -2.30
N ASN A 217 -17.00 5.07 -1.41
CA ASN A 217 -18.03 4.09 -1.73
C ASN A 217 -19.39 4.48 -1.12
N VAL A 218 -20.41 4.64 -1.97
CA VAL A 218 -21.80 4.82 -1.50
C VAL A 218 -22.41 3.49 -1.05
N GLY A 219 -22.01 2.40 -1.71
CA GLY A 219 -22.61 1.06 -1.60
C GLY A 219 -23.52 0.72 -2.78
N GLY A 220 -23.95 -0.53 -2.88
CA GLY A 220 -24.87 -1.05 -3.91
C GLY A 220 -24.34 -1.01 -5.35
N LYS A 221 -25.08 -1.68 -6.27
CA LYS A 221 -24.81 -1.74 -7.72
C LYS A 221 -23.38 -2.20 -8.10
N GLY A 222 -22.82 -3.15 -7.35
CA GLY A 222 -21.46 -3.62 -7.54
C GLY A 222 -20.38 -2.67 -7.01
N GLY A 223 -20.75 -1.55 -6.39
CA GLY A 223 -19.88 -0.46 -5.96
C GLY A 223 -20.19 0.84 -6.67
N SER A 224 -20.70 1.85 -5.94
CA SER A 224 -21.10 3.15 -6.49
C SER A 224 -20.22 4.28 -5.95
N GLY A 225 -19.85 5.21 -6.83
CA GLY A 225 -19.00 6.36 -6.52
C GLY A 225 -19.66 7.43 -5.66
N ALA A 226 -18.97 7.84 -4.61
CA ALA A 226 -19.36 8.96 -3.77
C ALA A 226 -18.87 10.29 -4.36
N LYS A 227 -19.61 11.38 -4.13
CA LYS A 227 -19.21 12.75 -4.53
C LYS A 227 -18.35 13.45 -3.48
N LEU A 228 -17.93 12.74 -2.44
CA LEU A 228 -17.31 13.31 -1.27
C LEU A 228 -15.97 13.99 -1.60
N SER A 229 -15.71 15.12 -0.97
CA SER A 229 -14.43 15.82 -1.01
C SER A 229 -14.04 16.25 0.40
N PHE A 230 -12.88 15.76 0.85
CA PHE A 230 -12.35 16.04 2.17
C PHE A 230 -10.87 16.40 2.10
N VAL A 231 -10.40 17.06 3.13
CA VAL A 231 -8.99 17.30 3.37
C VAL A 231 -8.65 16.86 4.79
N PHE A 232 -7.60 16.06 4.94
CA PHE A 232 -7.01 15.75 6.24
C PHE A 232 -5.87 16.74 6.53
N ASP A 233 -5.98 17.41 7.67
CA ASP A 233 -4.95 18.31 8.19
C ASP A 233 -4.03 17.56 9.16
N PRO A 234 -2.75 17.30 8.78
CA PRO A 234 -1.81 16.59 9.65
C PRO A 234 -1.32 17.44 10.82
N TRP A 235 -1.49 18.76 10.79
CA TRP A 235 -1.01 19.67 11.82
C TRP A 235 -1.97 19.72 13.02
N THR A 236 -3.28 19.70 12.74
CA THR A 236 -4.33 19.66 13.76
C THR A 236 -4.93 18.26 13.96
N GLU A 237 -4.57 17.30 13.10
CA GLU A 237 -5.06 15.92 13.07
C GLU A 237 -6.58 15.83 12.91
N LYS A 238 -7.13 16.70 12.04
CA LYS A 238 -8.57 16.84 11.81
C LYS A 238 -8.92 16.71 10.33
N TRP A 239 -10.15 16.27 10.09
CA TRP A 239 -10.76 16.24 8.76
C TRP A 239 -11.62 17.46 8.50
N PHE A 240 -11.54 18.02 7.30
CA PHE A 240 -12.35 19.14 6.85
C PHE A 240 -13.13 18.76 5.59
N ARG A 241 -14.44 19.03 5.59
CA ARG A 241 -15.31 18.76 4.44
C ARG A 241 -15.28 19.92 3.45
N ASN A 242 -15.19 19.58 2.17
CA ASN A 242 -15.32 20.49 1.05
C ASN A 242 -16.64 20.27 0.32
N ARG A 243 -16.93 21.12 -0.68
CA ARG A 243 -18.13 20.91 -1.49
C ARG A 243 -17.96 19.61 -2.27
N ASP A 244 -19.06 18.88 -2.39
CA ASP A 244 -19.09 17.65 -3.16
C ASP A 244 -18.65 17.91 -4.61
N MET A 245 -17.95 16.93 -5.20
CA MET A 245 -17.58 16.91 -6.61
C MET A 245 -18.83 16.91 -7.50
N SER A 246 -18.68 17.28 -8.77
CA SER A 246 -19.78 17.28 -9.74
C SER A 246 -20.31 15.87 -10.04
N VAL A 247 -19.44 14.86 -9.98
CA VAL A 247 -19.72 13.45 -10.28
C VAL A 247 -19.23 12.53 -9.16
N GLY A 248 -19.89 11.38 -8.98
CA GLY A 248 -19.45 10.36 -8.05
C GLY A 248 -18.17 9.69 -8.54
N ARG A 249 -17.30 9.27 -7.62
CA ARG A 249 -16.07 8.54 -7.95
C ARG A 249 -15.78 7.47 -6.91
N TRP A 250 -15.67 6.22 -7.35
CA TRP A 250 -15.06 5.09 -6.64
C TRP A 250 -13.88 4.63 -7.49
N TYR A 251 -12.67 4.51 -6.94
CA TYR A 251 -11.43 4.31 -7.69
C TYR A 251 -10.91 5.45 -8.59
N PRO A 252 -10.99 6.75 -8.20
CA PRO A 252 -10.36 7.82 -8.97
C PRO A 252 -8.86 7.94 -8.68
N SER A 253 -8.11 8.45 -9.65
CA SER A 253 -6.72 8.89 -9.41
C SER A 253 -6.65 10.40 -9.25
N VAL A 254 -5.74 10.85 -8.38
CA VAL A 254 -5.55 12.27 -8.06
C VAL A 254 -4.06 12.59 -8.14
N VAL A 255 -3.68 13.67 -8.82
CA VAL A 255 -2.28 14.09 -8.94
C VAL A 255 -2.14 15.59 -8.70
N THR A 256 -1.09 15.99 -7.99
CA THR A 256 -0.77 17.40 -7.79
C THR A 256 0.05 17.95 -8.97
N GLY A 257 -0.47 19.02 -9.56
CA GLY A 257 0.16 19.74 -10.68
C GLY A 257 1.15 20.81 -10.23
N PRO A 258 1.85 21.44 -11.19
CA PRO A 258 2.85 22.48 -10.91
C PRO A 258 2.32 23.71 -10.17
N ASP A 259 1.02 24.02 -10.30
CA ASP A 259 0.39 25.16 -9.61
C ASP A 259 -0.08 24.80 -8.19
N GLY A 260 0.15 23.56 -7.74
CA GLY A 260 -0.28 23.04 -6.44
C GLY A 260 -1.74 22.59 -6.40
N ARG A 261 -2.50 22.70 -7.50
CA ARG A 261 -3.84 22.12 -7.58
C ARG A 261 -3.77 20.63 -7.86
N GLN A 262 -4.82 19.95 -7.43
CA GLN A 262 -5.02 18.53 -7.59
C GLN A 262 -5.95 18.30 -8.77
N ILE A 263 -5.54 17.45 -9.71
CA ILE A 263 -6.37 17.01 -10.84
C ILE A 263 -6.91 15.62 -10.52
N ILE A 264 -8.22 15.46 -10.67
CA ILE A 264 -8.99 14.27 -10.30
C ILE A 264 -9.55 13.67 -11.59
N MET A 265 -9.25 12.39 -11.85
CA MET A 265 -9.67 11.69 -13.07
C MET A 265 -10.24 10.31 -12.76
N SER A 266 -11.12 9.84 -13.66
CA SER A 266 -11.72 8.49 -13.62
C SER A 266 -12.55 8.21 -12.35
N GLY A 267 -12.78 6.93 -12.10
CA GLY A 267 -13.58 6.37 -11.03
C GLY A 267 -15.00 6.02 -11.49
N GLN A 268 -15.53 4.93 -10.97
CA GLN A 268 -16.93 4.53 -11.16
C GLN A 268 -17.85 5.63 -10.64
N SER A 269 -18.83 6.00 -11.45
CA SER A 269 -19.79 7.06 -11.09
C SER A 269 -20.77 6.61 -10.02
N GLU A 270 -21.67 7.51 -9.59
CA GLU A 270 -22.81 7.17 -8.73
C GLU A 270 -23.77 6.12 -9.34
N ARG A 271 -23.59 5.77 -10.62
CA ARG A 271 -24.40 4.76 -11.32
C ARG A 271 -23.95 3.33 -11.04
N GLY A 272 -22.76 3.11 -10.48
CA GLY A 272 -22.25 1.79 -10.10
C GLY A 272 -21.09 1.29 -10.96
N THR A 273 -20.67 0.06 -10.73
CA THR A 273 -19.55 -0.58 -11.44
C THR A 273 -19.81 -0.68 -12.95
N GLY A 274 -18.76 -0.44 -13.75
CA GLY A 274 -18.83 -0.40 -15.21
C GLY A 274 -19.28 0.95 -15.78
N THR A 275 -19.33 2.00 -14.95
CA THR A 275 -19.73 3.36 -15.38
C THR A 275 -18.68 4.41 -15.00
N PRO A 276 -17.41 4.27 -15.44
CA PRO A 276 -16.38 5.24 -15.14
C PRO A 276 -16.72 6.62 -15.73
N THR A 277 -16.49 7.67 -14.97
CA THR A 277 -16.76 9.04 -15.42
C THR A 277 -15.60 9.58 -16.28
N PRO A 278 -15.89 10.20 -17.45
CA PRO A 278 -14.85 10.85 -18.26
C PRO A 278 -14.52 12.27 -17.75
N VAL A 279 -15.24 12.77 -16.74
CA VAL A 279 -15.06 14.13 -16.23
C VAL A 279 -13.73 14.26 -15.52
N VAL A 280 -12.96 15.28 -15.89
CA VAL A 280 -11.76 15.73 -15.17
C VAL A 280 -12.15 16.92 -14.30
N GLU A 281 -11.72 16.92 -13.05
CA GLU A 281 -11.93 18.05 -12.12
C GLU A 281 -10.61 18.54 -11.55
N ARG A 282 -10.55 19.83 -11.19
CA ARG A 282 -9.45 20.41 -10.43
C ARG A 282 -9.91 20.87 -9.05
N PHE A 283 -9.07 20.67 -8.04
CA PHE A 283 -9.27 21.15 -6.68
C PHE A 283 -8.02 21.87 -6.14
N PRO A 284 -8.16 23.02 -5.49
CA PRO A 284 -9.33 23.91 -5.51
C PRO A 284 -9.72 24.36 -6.92
N ALA A 285 -10.97 24.77 -7.11
CA ALA A 285 -11.39 25.48 -8.32
C ALA A 285 -10.46 26.67 -8.65
N LEU A 286 -10.33 27.06 -9.92
CA LEU A 286 -9.33 28.05 -10.35
C LEU A 286 -9.46 29.39 -9.66
N GLY A 287 -10.70 29.87 -9.48
CA GLY A 287 -11.00 31.11 -8.76
C GLY A 287 -10.83 31.03 -7.25
N ARG A 288 -10.32 29.91 -6.71
CA ARG A 288 -10.06 29.72 -5.28
C ARG A 288 -8.55 29.66 -5.01
N PRO A 289 -8.10 30.21 -3.88
CA PRO A 289 -6.69 30.17 -3.52
C PRO A 289 -6.25 28.73 -3.27
N VAL A 290 -5.04 28.40 -3.72
CA VAL A 290 -4.37 27.15 -3.36
C VAL A 290 -3.85 27.26 -1.92
N PRO A 291 -4.20 26.35 -1.01
CA PRO A 291 -3.69 26.33 0.35
C PRO A 291 -2.17 26.22 0.39
N TRP A 292 -1.49 27.22 0.97
CA TRP A 292 -0.04 27.26 0.99
C TRP A 292 0.53 27.04 2.38
N ARG A 293 -0.01 27.74 3.37
CA ARG A 293 0.46 27.70 4.75
C ARG A 293 -0.22 26.58 5.50
N SER A 294 0.44 26.06 6.54
CA SER A 294 -0.11 24.98 7.37
C SER A 294 -1.47 25.29 7.99
N TYR A 295 -1.80 26.58 8.14
CA TYR A 295 -3.08 27.07 8.64
C TYR A 295 -4.05 27.57 7.56
N ASP A 296 -3.70 27.47 6.27
CA ASP A 296 -4.64 27.73 5.17
C ASP A 296 -5.56 26.50 5.03
N ILE A 297 -6.61 26.39 5.84
CA ILE A 297 -7.48 25.21 5.85
C ILE A 297 -8.55 25.33 4.74
N PRO A 298 -8.57 24.44 3.72
CA PRO A 298 -9.65 24.42 2.75
C PRO A 298 -10.89 23.74 3.33
N ALA A 299 -11.91 24.54 3.65
CA ALA A 299 -13.22 24.07 4.04
C ALA A 299 -14.30 24.71 3.16
N ASN A 300 -15.30 23.92 2.75
CA ASN A 300 -16.35 24.37 1.83
C ASN A 300 -15.82 24.93 0.48
N VAL A 301 -14.66 24.45 0.04
CA VAL A 301 -14.03 24.83 -1.23
C VAL A 301 -14.56 23.93 -2.35
N PRO A 302 -14.98 24.47 -3.51
CA PRO A 302 -15.40 23.66 -4.66
C PRO A 302 -14.22 23.07 -5.44
N ALA A 303 -14.45 21.88 -6.01
CA ALA A 303 -13.77 21.42 -7.21
C ALA A 303 -14.47 21.98 -8.47
N GLU A 304 -13.77 22.03 -9.59
CA GLU A 304 -14.27 22.58 -10.85
C GLU A 304 -14.03 21.59 -12.00
N PRO A 305 -15.07 21.25 -12.79
CA PRO A 305 -14.91 20.46 -14.01
C PRO A 305 -14.11 21.19 -15.07
N LEU A 306 -13.18 20.48 -15.70
CA LEU A 306 -12.44 20.93 -16.86
C LEU A 306 -13.22 20.66 -18.16
N ARG A 307 -12.82 21.30 -19.26
CA ARG A 307 -13.33 21.05 -20.62
C ARG A 307 -12.82 19.72 -21.14
N SER A 308 -11.54 19.45 -20.93
CA SER A 308 -10.91 18.19 -21.28
C SER A 308 -11.57 17.00 -20.54
N ARG A 309 -11.57 15.86 -21.21
CA ARG A 309 -12.19 14.61 -20.75
C ARG A 309 -11.16 13.49 -20.75
N ALA A 310 -11.22 12.63 -19.76
CA ALA A 310 -10.35 11.47 -19.60
C ALA A 310 -11.21 10.19 -19.53
N PRO A 311 -11.67 9.65 -20.69
CA PRO A 311 -12.62 8.53 -20.74
C PRO A 311 -11.94 7.17 -20.46
N PHE A 312 -11.23 7.05 -19.34
CA PHE A 312 -10.64 5.79 -18.91
C PHE A 312 -11.73 4.73 -18.72
N ARG A 313 -11.50 3.51 -19.23
CA ARG A 313 -12.43 2.38 -19.10
C ARG A 313 -12.27 1.66 -17.78
N ASN A 314 -11.12 1.82 -17.13
CA ASN A 314 -10.74 1.10 -15.94
C ASN A 314 -10.33 2.03 -14.80
N ASP A 315 -10.34 1.43 -13.61
CA ASP A 315 -10.08 2.06 -12.33
C ASP A 315 -8.62 2.53 -12.19
N TYR A 316 -8.45 3.58 -11.38
CA TYR A 316 -7.15 4.12 -10.98
C TYR A 316 -6.12 4.20 -12.12
N PRO A 317 -6.32 5.03 -13.15
CA PRO A 317 -5.28 5.28 -14.15
C PRO A 317 -4.03 5.84 -13.47
N HIS A 318 -2.84 5.52 -13.98
CA HIS A 318 -1.62 6.11 -13.43
C HIS A 318 -1.50 7.56 -13.87
N LEU A 319 -1.40 8.48 -12.90
CA LEU A 319 -1.26 9.91 -13.16
C LEU A 319 0.09 10.41 -12.64
N PHE A 320 0.85 11.11 -13.50
CA PHE A 320 2.12 11.72 -13.12
C PHE A 320 2.25 13.11 -13.71
N SER A 321 2.60 14.10 -12.88
CA SER A 321 3.15 15.37 -13.38
C SER A 321 4.62 15.15 -13.72
N LEU A 322 5.09 15.53 -14.91
CA LEU A 322 6.51 15.45 -15.27
C LEU A 322 7.13 16.85 -15.39
N ARG A 323 8.46 16.90 -15.58
CA ARG A 323 9.23 18.15 -15.62
C ARG A 323 8.87 19.13 -16.75
N ASP A 324 8.05 18.70 -17.71
CA ASP A 324 7.47 19.54 -18.76
C ASP A 324 6.22 20.31 -18.30
N GLY A 325 5.78 20.08 -17.06
CA GLY A 325 4.62 20.72 -16.45
C GLY A 325 3.28 20.12 -16.89
N LYS A 326 3.30 19.04 -17.67
CA LYS A 326 2.10 18.33 -18.12
C LYS A 326 1.77 17.17 -17.20
N ILE A 327 0.55 16.66 -17.33
CA ILE A 327 0.05 15.49 -16.60
C ILE A 327 -0.09 14.32 -17.57
N TYR A 328 0.63 13.24 -17.31
CA TYR A 328 0.57 12.00 -18.05
C TYR A 328 -0.48 11.10 -17.40
N GLY A 329 -1.53 10.77 -18.15
CA GLY A 329 -2.56 9.82 -17.75
C GLY A 329 -2.40 8.51 -18.51
N LEU A 330 -1.93 7.48 -17.81
CA LEU A 330 -1.63 6.16 -18.38
C LEU A 330 -2.65 5.15 -17.87
N GLY A 331 -3.59 4.78 -18.74
CA GLY A 331 -4.66 3.85 -18.44
C GLY A 331 -4.19 2.41 -18.32
N ARG A 332 -5.06 1.56 -17.78
CA ARG A 332 -4.82 0.11 -17.65
C ARG A 332 -4.79 -0.57 -19.01
N ASP A 333 -5.61 -0.10 -19.94
CA ASP A 333 -5.60 -0.51 -21.33
C ASP A 333 -4.54 0.22 -22.14
N ALA A 334 -3.92 -0.52 -23.05
CA ALA A 334 -2.84 -0.05 -23.90
C ALA A 334 -3.17 1.18 -24.75
N ASP A 335 -4.43 1.39 -25.13
CA ASP A 335 -4.91 2.49 -25.98
C ASP A 335 -5.34 3.74 -25.22
N GLN A 336 -5.34 3.72 -23.88
CA GLN A 336 -5.76 4.84 -23.05
C GLN A 336 -4.56 5.59 -22.47
N GLN A 337 -3.73 6.16 -23.35
CA GLN A 337 -2.52 6.88 -22.99
C GLN A 337 -2.68 8.34 -23.42
N TRP A 338 -2.65 9.28 -22.47
CA TRP A 338 -2.97 10.68 -22.74
C TRP A 338 -2.02 11.64 -22.03
N LEU A 339 -1.79 12.78 -22.67
CA LEU A 339 -1.07 13.92 -22.14
C LEU A 339 -2.06 15.06 -21.92
N PHE A 340 -2.11 15.60 -20.70
CA PHE A 340 -2.98 16.69 -20.32
C PHE A 340 -2.18 17.94 -20.03
N ASP A 341 -2.63 19.05 -20.63
CA ASP A 341 -2.19 20.38 -20.26
C ASP A 341 -3.22 20.99 -19.29
N PRO A 342 -2.90 21.10 -17.99
CA PRO A 342 -3.84 21.64 -17.02
C PRO A 342 -4.05 23.16 -17.13
N VAL A 343 -3.18 23.87 -17.87
CA VAL A 343 -3.27 25.32 -18.09
C VAL A 343 -4.18 25.62 -19.27
N GLU A 344 -3.86 25.03 -20.42
CA GLU A 344 -4.63 25.21 -21.66
C GLU A 344 -5.93 24.38 -21.67
N ASP A 345 -6.08 23.44 -20.73
CA ASP A 345 -7.22 22.54 -20.62
C ASP A 345 -7.44 21.71 -21.91
N VAL A 346 -6.35 21.12 -22.39
CA VAL A 346 -6.34 20.25 -23.58
C VAL A 346 -5.78 18.88 -23.27
N ARG A 347 -6.27 17.88 -24.00
CA ARG A 347 -5.77 16.51 -24.00
C ARG A 347 -5.18 16.19 -25.36
N THR A 348 -4.00 15.57 -25.38
CA THR A 348 -3.38 14.97 -26.56
C THR A 348 -3.24 13.47 -26.36
N ASP A 349 -3.45 12.68 -27.41
CA ASP A 349 -3.27 11.25 -27.34
C ASP A 349 -1.79 10.86 -27.48
N LEU A 350 -1.34 9.93 -26.64
CA LEU A 350 -0.01 9.35 -26.68
C LEU A 350 -0.05 8.01 -27.43
N PRO A 351 1.09 7.51 -27.94
CA PRO A 351 1.13 6.21 -28.58
C PRO A 351 0.65 5.08 -27.67
N ARG A 352 0.05 4.06 -28.28
CA ARG A 352 -0.35 2.81 -27.61
C ARG A 352 0.85 2.21 -26.87
N ARG A 353 0.65 1.77 -25.63
CA ARG A 353 1.67 1.02 -24.88
C ARG A 353 1.93 -0.35 -25.53
N PRO A 354 3.17 -0.85 -25.62
CA PRO A 354 3.50 -2.18 -26.17
C PRO A 354 3.02 -3.39 -25.34
N ALA A 355 2.20 -3.17 -24.33
CA ALA A 355 1.58 -4.21 -23.49
C ALA A 355 0.09 -3.94 -23.43
N ASP A 356 -0.73 -4.98 -23.58
CA ASP A 356 -2.19 -4.91 -23.62
C ASP A 356 -2.80 -4.43 -22.27
N PHE A 357 -3.61 -5.24 -21.61
CA PHE A 357 -4.22 -4.87 -20.33
C PHE A 357 -3.22 -5.08 -19.19
N ARG A 358 -3.09 -4.07 -18.31
CA ARG A 358 -2.22 -4.10 -17.12
C ARG A 358 -3.05 -3.72 -15.89
N GLY A 359 -3.87 -4.64 -15.41
CA GLY A 359 -4.80 -4.43 -14.30
C GLY A 359 -4.09 -4.35 -12.96
N TYR A 360 -4.28 -3.26 -12.21
CA TYR A 360 -3.63 -3.02 -10.91
C TYR A 360 -2.12 -3.33 -10.90
N GLY A 361 -1.42 -3.04 -12.00
CA GLY A 361 0.03 -2.96 -12.03
C GLY A 361 0.52 -1.65 -11.41
N SER A 362 1.84 -1.54 -11.23
CA SER A 362 2.50 -0.34 -10.71
C SER A 362 3.06 0.53 -11.85
N ALA A 363 3.23 1.81 -11.58
CA ALA A 363 3.98 2.70 -12.43
C ALA A 363 4.76 3.70 -11.57
N VAL A 364 5.91 4.15 -12.06
CA VAL A 364 6.83 4.99 -11.29
C VAL A 364 7.49 6.02 -12.20
N PRO A 365 7.51 7.31 -11.83
CA PRO A 365 8.24 8.33 -12.57
C PRO A 365 9.73 8.18 -12.26
N LEU A 366 10.56 7.94 -13.27
CA LEU A 366 11.96 7.58 -13.06
C LEU A 366 12.78 8.76 -12.53
N PRO A 367 13.68 8.55 -11.55
CA PRO A 367 14.66 9.55 -11.13
C PRO A 367 15.47 10.06 -12.32
N ALA A 368 15.60 11.38 -12.45
CA ALA A 368 16.29 11.98 -13.58
C ALA A 368 17.02 13.29 -13.18
N GLY A 369 17.64 13.28 -12.00
CA GLY A 369 18.51 14.36 -11.55
C GLY A 369 17.78 15.61 -11.07
N PHE A 370 18.45 16.75 -11.21
CA PHE A 370 18.03 18.04 -10.64
C PHE A 370 16.70 18.60 -11.18
N ARG A 371 16.28 18.16 -12.38
CA ARG A 371 15.03 18.58 -13.02
C ARG A 371 13.85 17.66 -12.69
N GLY A 372 14.03 16.63 -11.86
CA GLY A 372 12.97 15.67 -11.53
C GLY A 372 12.60 14.79 -12.72
N PRO A 373 11.54 13.97 -12.66
CA PRO A 373 11.27 12.94 -13.67
C PRO A 373 10.88 13.48 -15.06
N ASP A 374 11.35 12.82 -16.13
CA ASP A 374 11.00 13.04 -17.55
C ASP A 374 10.45 11.79 -18.25
N SER A 375 10.30 10.71 -17.50
CA SER A 375 9.87 9.41 -18.01
C SER A 375 9.17 8.61 -16.93
N VAL A 376 8.35 7.66 -17.36
CA VAL A 376 7.58 6.77 -16.48
C VAL A 376 7.87 5.34 -16.87
N LEU A 377 8.15 4.48 -15.88
CA LEU A 377 8.23 3.05 -16.04
C LEU A 377 6.91 2.42 -15.59
N VAL A 378 6.29 1.62 -16.46
CA VAL A 378 5.08 0.83 -16.17
C VAL A 378 5.47 -0.64 -16.07
N LEU A 379 4.98 -1.33 -15.04
CA LEU A 379 5.35 -2.70 -14.72
C LEU A 379 4.24 -3.42 -13.93
N GLY A 380 4.30 -4.76 -13.88
CA GLY A 380 3.26 -5.56 -13.23
C GLY A 380 1.93 -5.50 -13.94
N GLY A 381 0.85 -5.88 -13.27
CA GLY A 381 -0.50 -5.85 -13.82
C GLY A 381 -0.85 -6.93 -14.85
N ASP A 382 0.07 -7.85 -15.14
CA ASP A 382 -0.20 -9.15 -15.75
C ASP A 382 0.78 -10.17 -15.14
N PRO A 383 0.30 -11.26 -14.51
CA PRO A 383 1.18 -12.24 -13.88
C PRO A 383 2.00 -13.07 -14.89
N ARG A 384 1.65 -13.03 -16.17
CA ARG A 384 2.32 -13.78 -17.26
C ARG A 384 3.39 -12.94 -17.97
N ASP A 385 3.43 -11.64 -17.70
CA ASP A 385 4.29 -10.71 -18.41
C ASP A 385 5.24 -9.97 -17.44
N PRO A 386 6.50 -10.43 -17.32
CA PRO A 386 7.50 -9.81 -16.46
C PRO A 386 8.14 -8.55 -17.07
N LEU A 387 7.84 -8.19 -18.32
CA LEU A 387 8.46 -7.05 -18.99
C LEU A 387 8.11 -5.73 -18.30
N THR A 388 8.96 -4.73 -18.51
CA THR A 388 8.75 -3.36 -18.05
C THR A 388 8.77 -2.39 -19.23
N TYR A 389 7.98 -1.32 -19.18
CA TYR A 389 7.75 -0.42 -20.32
C TYR A 389 8.00 1.01 -19.91
N ARG A 390 8.93 1.67 -20.59
CA ARG A 390 9.26 3.06 -20.31
C ARG A 390 8.62 3.97 -21.35
N LEU A 391 7.89 4.97 -20.89
CA LEU A 391 7.46 6.10 -21.70
C LEU A 391 8.45 7.26 -21.49
N SER A 392 9.09 7.73 -22.56
CA SER A 392 9.97 8.90 -22.53
C SER A 392 9.87 9.67 -23.84
N GLY A 393 9.75 11.00 -23.76
CA GLY A 393 9.63 11.85 -24.95
C GLY A 393 8.48 11.44 -25.89
N GLY A 394 7.36 10.97 -25.32
CA GLY A 394 6.20 10.48 -26.07
C GLY A 394 6.39 9.14 -26.78
N ARG A 395 7.45 8.37 -26.49
CA ARG A 395 7.72 7.05 -27.11
C ARG A 395 7.87 5.96 -26.06
N TRP A 396 7.44 4.75 -26.41
CA TRP A 396 7.58 3.58 -25.56
C TRP A 396 8.84 2.76 -25.92
N SER A 397 9.56 2.31 -24.90
CA SER A 397 10.58 1.27 -24.99
C SER A 397 10.25 0.11 -24.05
N ILE A 398 10.68 -1.10 -24.42
CA ILE A 398 10.70 -2.24 -23.51
C ILE A 398 12.06 -2.22 -22.81
N GLU A 399 12.02 -2.31 -21.49
CA GLU A 399 13.19 -2.31 -20.62
C GLU A 399 13.39 -3.72 -20.02
N GLU A 400 14.47 -3.89 -19.27
CA GLU A 400 14.80 -5.18 -18.66
C GLU A 400 13.63 -5.77 -17.84
N PRO A 401 13.31 -7.06 -18.02
CA PRO A 401 12.23 -7.68 -17.31
C PRO A 401 12.56 -7.91 -15.83
N ARG A 402 11.49 -8.03 -15.06
CA ARG A 402 11.55 -8.59 -13.71
C ARG A 402 11.77 -10.10 -13.73
N ALA A 403 12.01 -10.68 -12.56
CA ALA A 403 12.12 -12.12 -12.39
C ALA A 403 10.80 -12.84 -12.72
N PHE A 404 9.65 -12.20 -12.47
CA PHE A 404 8.33 -12.72 -12.82
C PHE A 404 7.26 -11.62 -12.92
N GLY A 405 6.16 -11.93 -13.61
CA GLY A 405 4.97 -11.09 -13.65
C GLY A 405 4.15 -11.23 -12.36
N ARG A 406 3.51 -10.14 -11.93
CA ARG A 406 2.57 -10.10 -10.79
C ARG A 406 1.62 -8.92 -10.94
N THR A 407 0.44 -9.00 -10.34
CA THR A 407 -0.52 -7.89 -10.19
C THR A 407 -0.46 -7.37 -8.76
N GLN A 408 -1.09 -6.23 -8.45
CA GLN A 408 -1.26 -5.70 -7.08
C GLN A 408 0.05 -5.35 -6.35
N ASP A 409 1.12 -5.13 -7.09
CA ASP A 409 2.44 -4.78 -6.56
C ASP A 409 2.61 -3.27 -6.41
N GLY A 410 3.54 -2.86 -5.54
CA GLY A 410 3.92 -1.46 -5.36
C GLY A 410 5.40 -1.27 -5.65
N THR A 411 5.74 -0.36 -6.57
CA THR A 411 7.12 0.05 -6.82
C THR A 411 7.42 1.38 -6.17
N LEU A 412 8.46 1.47 -5.35
CA LEU A 412 8.90 2.67 -4.63
C LEU A 412 10.22 3.17 -5.16
N ILE A 413 10.39 4.49 -5.22
CA ILE A 413 11.70 5.13 -5.37
C ILE A 413 12.34 5.30 -4.00
N LEU A 414 13.56 4.80 -3.83
CA LEU A 414 14.34 4.93 -2.61
C LEU A 414 15.24 6.19 -2.61
N PRO A 415 15.75 6.65 -1.45
CA PRO A 415 16.61 7.84 -1.39
C PRO A 415 17.84 7.78 -2.31
N ASP A 416 18.46 6.61 -2.45
CA ASP A 416 19.64 6.43 -3.31
C ASP A 416 19.33 6.37 -4.81
N GLY A 417 18.03 6.31 -5.18
CA GLY A 417 17.54 6.18 -6.55
C GLY A 417 17.22 4.74 -6.98
N THR A 418 17.47 3.75 -6.12
CA THR A 418 17.06 2.35 -6.34
C THR A 418 15.54 2.25 -6.39
N LEU A 419 15.00 1.38 -7.24
CA LEU A 419 13.57 1.04 -7.18
C LEU A 419 13.35 -0.25 -6.39
N LEU A 420 12.36 -0.26 -5.52
CA LEU A 420 11.92 -1.44 -4.76
C LEU A 420 10.51 -1.82 -5.19
N THR A 421 10.34 -3.00 -5.79
CA THR A 421 9.01 -3.61 -5.95
C THR A 421 8.74 -4.55 -4.78
N VAL A 422 7.61 -4.33 -4.10
CA VAL A 422 7.09 -5.16 -3.01
C VAL A 422 5.63 -5.48 -3.30
N ASN A 423 5.04 -6.39 -2.51
CA ASN A 423 3.68 -6.87 -2.69
C ASN A 423 3.49 -7.63 -4.02
N GLY A 424 2.25 -8.02 -4.23
CA GLY A 424 1.71 -8.62 -5.43
C GLY A 424 0.98 -9.93 -5.19
N ALA A 425 0.18 -10.31 -6.17
CA ALA A 425 -0.56 -11.56 -6.23
C ALA A 425 -0.71 -12.03 -7.68
N LEU A 426 -1.47 -13.12 -7.88
CA LEU A 426 -1.85 -13.57 -9.21
C LEU A 426 -2.89 -12.61 -9.79
N ASP A 427 -3.97 -12.35 -9.04
CA ASP A 427 -5.05 -11.44 -9.41
C ASP A 427 -5.70 -10.83 -8.14
N THR A 428 -6.69 -9.94 -8.31
CA THR A 428 -7.49 -9.39 -7.22
C THR A 428 -8.07 -10.52 -6.35
N ARG A 429 -7.57 -10.60 -5.10
CA ARG A 429 -7.96 -11.61 -4.11
C ARG A 429 -7.78 -13.07 -4.58
N ASP A 430 -6.93 -13.30 -5.57
CA ASP A 430 -6.46 -14.63 -5.95
C ASP A 430 -4.93 -14.65 -5.83
N TYR A 431 -4.44 -15.47 -4.92
CA TYR A 431 -3.01 -15.62 -4.65
C TYR A 431 -2.43 -16.88 -5.30
N GLY A 432 -3.12 -17.46 -6.29
CA GLY A 432 -2.72 -18.66 -7.02
C GLY A 432 -3.51 -19.92 -6.66
N ASN A 433 -4.55 -19.81 -5.85
CA ASN A 433 -5.37 -20.94 -5.40
C ASN A 433 -6.89 -20.69 -5.57
N GLY A 434 -7.25 -19.70 -6.38
CA GLY A 434 -8.63 -19.30 -6.65
C GLY A 434 -9.05 -18.06 -5.86
N PRO A 435 -10.12 -17.36 -6.29
CA PRO A 435 -10.63 -16.17 -5.65
C PRO A 435 -11.00 -16.42 -4.18
N PHE A 436 -10.64 -15.46 -3.32
CA PHE A 436 -10.85 -15.49 -1.87
C PHE A 436 -10.23 -16.70 -1.16
N ASN A 437 -9.28 -17.40 -1.79
CA ASN A 437 -8.53 -18.45 -1.10
C ASN A 437 -7.37 -17.84 -0.32
N PRO A 438 -7.31 -17.99 1.02
CA PRO A 438 -6.22 -17.42 1.80
C PRO A 438 -4.86 -18.10 1.57
N LYS A 439 -4.83 -19.29 0.94
CA LYS A 439 -3.56 -19.92 0.53
C LYS A 439 -2.93 -19.15 -0.63
N ALA A 440 -1.63 -18.92 -0.54
CA ALA A 440 -0.88 -18.12 -1.52
C ALA A 440 0.31 -18.87 -2.13
N ASP A 441 0.57 -18.61 -3.41
CA ASP A 441 1.86 -18.84 -4.05
C ASP A 441 2.88 -17.88 -3.41
N LEU A 442 3.80 -18.45 -2.64
CA LEU A 442 4.72 -17.69 -1.79
C LEU A 442 5.76 -16.91 -2.60
N LYS A 443 5.90 -17.14 -3.92
CA LYS A 443 6.84 -16.35 -4.74
C LYS A 443 6.51 -14.86 -4.71
N TYR A 444 5.23 -14.48 -4.66
CA TYR A 444 4.80 -13.08 -4.66
C TYR A 444 5.17 -12.31 -3.39
N ARG A 445 5.62 -13.01 -2.33
CA ARG A 445 6.19 -12.36 -1.14
C ARG A 445 7.57 -11.77 -1.40
N GLN A 446 8.32 -12.25 -2.39
CA GLN A 446 9.68 -11.79 -2.68
C GLN A 446 9.69 -10.37 -3.25
N ILE A 447 10.54 -9.51 -2.71
CA ILE A 447 10.80 -8.19 -3.29
C ILE A 447 11.69 -8.29 -4.52
N GLU A 448 11.69 -7.23 -5.32
CA GLU A 448 12.64 -7.03 -6.42
C GLU A 448 13.26 -5.64 -6.33
N LEU A 449 14.57 -5.55 -6.54
CA LEU A 449 15.34 -4.31 -6.52
C LEU A 449 15.83 -4.00 -7.93
N ARG A 450 15.60 -2.77 -8.40
CA ARG A 450 16.14 -2.27 -9.68
C ARG A 450 17.28 -1.28 -9.42
N ASP A 451 18.44 -1.54 -9.98
CA ASP A 451 19.57 -0.62 -9.93
C ASP A 451 19.43 0.54 -10.95
N ALA A 452 20.35 1.50 -10.89
CA ALA A 452 20.37 2.66 -11.80
C ALA A 452 20.66 2.29 -13.27
N ARG A 453 21.25 1.12 -13.54
CA ARG A 453 21.50 0.61 -14.91
C ARG A 453 20.27 -0.09 -15.48
N GLY A 454 19.35 -0.47 -14.61
CA GLY A 454 18.07 -1.06 -14.94
C GLY A 454 17.93 -2.53 -14.60
N HIS A 455 18.96 -3.14 -13.98
CA HIS A 455 18.94 -4.56 -13.66
C HIS A 455 18.07 -4.85 -12.45
N TRP A 456 17.22 -5.87 -12.58
CA TRP A 456 16.37 -6.37 -11.50
C TRP A 456 17.03 -7.53 -10.76
N LYS A 457 16.88 -7.54 -9.44
CA LYS A 457 17.36 -8.63 -8.57
C LYS A 457 16.32 -8.98 -7.52
N LEU A 458 16.10 -10.28 -7.32
CA LEU A 458 15.27 -10.77 -6.21
C LEU A 458 15.93 -10.43 -4.86
N GLY A 459 15.08 -10.10 -3.89
CA GLY A 459 15.47 -9.86 -2.51
C GLY A 459 14.69 -10.73 -1.52
N PRO A 460 14.79 -10.42 -0.21
CA PRO A 460 14.05 -11.13 0.84
C PRO A 460 12.53 -11.10 0.64
N ALA A 461 11.86 -12.08 1.22
CA ALA A 461 10.41 -12.20 1.23
C ALA A 461 9.78 -11.52 2.44
N GLN A 462 8.62 -10.91 2.22
CA GLN A 462 7.70 -10.44 3.25
C GLN A 462 7.20 -11.61 4.11
N ARG A 463 6.62 -11.30 5.27
CA ARG A 463 5.99 -12.30 6.12
C ARG A 463 4.67 -12.76 5.52
N LEU A 464 3.74 -11.83 5.36
CA LEU A 464 2.43 -12.11 4.76
C LEU A 464 2.52 -12.05 3.22
N PRO A 465 1.75 -12.87 2.50
CA PRO A 465 1.32 -12.52 1.16
C PRO A 465 0.56 -11.19 1.20
N ARG A 466 0.86 -10.28 0.27
CA ARG A 466 0.25 -8.95 0.24
C ARG A 466 -0.11 -8.63 -1.20
N GLY A 467 -1.40 -8.69 -1.53
CA GLY A 467 -1.94 -8.48 -2.87
C GLY A 467 -2.87 -7.27 -2.89
N TYR A 468 -4.15 -7.51 -3.17
CA TYR A 468 -5.15 -6.44 -3.26
C TYR A 468 -5.18 -5.62 -1.97
N HIS A 469 -5.34 -4.30 -2.09
CA HIS A 469 -5.28 -3.34 -0.96
C HIS A 469 -3.98 -3.32 -0.13
N SER A 470 -2.92 -3.98 -0.58
CA SER A 470 -1.61 -3.82 0.06
C SER A 470 -0.96 -2.50 -0.34
N ASN A 471 -0.15 -1.95 0.56
CA ASN A 471 0.53 -0.66 0.35
C ASN A 471 1.93 -0.66 0.95
N ALA A 472 2.76 0.25 0.45
CA ALA A 472 4.08 0.51 1.01
C ALA A 472 4.48 1.98 0.83
N LEU A 473 5.32 2.50 1.74
CA LEU A 473 5.89 3.85 1.66
C LEU A 473 7.28 3.93 2.30
N VAL A 474 8.08 4.92 1.89
CA VAL A 474 9.40 5.23 2.48
C VAL A 474 9.22 6.13 3.69
N LEU A 475 9.73 5.74 4.86
CA LEU A 475 9.70 6.52 6.10
C LEU A 475 10.84 7.58 6.16
N PRO A 476 10.73 8.62 7.01
CA PRO A 476 11.78 9.65 7.12
C PRO A 476 13.15 9.11 7.59
N ASP A 477 13.17 7.98 8.27
CA ASP A 477 14.40 7.32 8.68
C ASP A 477 15.00 6.41 7.58
N GLY A 478 14.41 6.38 6.39
CA GLY A 478 14.86 5.59 5.25
C GLY A 478 14.43 4.13 5.30
N ARG A 479 13.66 3.67 6.30
CA ARG A 479 13.01 2.35 6.26
C ARG A 479 11.78 2.37 5.38
N ILE A 480 11.28 1.20 5.01
CA ILE A 480 10.04 1.03 4.25
C ILE A 480 9.00 0.42 5.17
N MET A 481 7.83 1.07 5.23
CA MET A 481 6.63 0.52 5.82
C MET A 481 5.88 -0.26 4.75
N VAL A 482 5.45 -1.49 5.07
CA VAL A 482 4.57 -2.31 4.23
C VAL A 482 3.35 -2.71 5.05
N THR A 483 2.14 -2.55 4.50
CA THR A 483 0.90 -2.84 5.20
C THR A 483 -0.18 -3.39 4.25
N GLY A 484 -1.32 -3.74 4.83
CA GLY A 484 -2.48 -4.19 4.12
C GLY A 484 -2.40 -5.58 3.53
N ASP A 485 -3.31 -5.73 2.58
CA ASP A 485 -4.14 -6.88 2.24
C ASP A 485 -5.01 -7.40 3.38
N GLU A 486 -6.22 -6.85 3.50
CA GLU A 486 -7.20 -7.20 4.52
C GLU A 486 -7.55 -8.69 4.54
N LEU A 487 -7.58 -9.36 3.38
CA LEU A 487 -7.92 -10.77 3.32
C LEU A 487 -6.83 -11.60 3.99
N GLN A 488 -5.58 -11.29 3.66
CA GLN A 488 -4.42 -11.95 4.28
C GLN A 488 -4.24 -11.56 5.74
N GLN A 489 -4.66 -10.35 6.17
CA GLN A 489 -4.76 -10.02 7.60
C GLN A 489 -5.75 -10.94 8.30
N ILE A 490 -7.01 -10.96 7.85
CA ILE A 490 -8.08 -11.76 8.44
C ILE A 490 -7.73 -13.25 8.47
N ALA A 491 -7.02 -13.75 7.46
CA ALA A 491 -6.60 -15.14 7.38
C ALA A 491 -5.46 -15.54 8.32
N ASN A 492 -4.68 -14.57 8.80
CA ASN A 492 -3.46 -14.79 9.58
C ASN A 492 -3.43 -13.97 10.89
N ASP A 493 -4.59 -13.46 11.33
CA ASP A 493 -4.73 -12.70 12.56
C ASP A 493 -4.64 -13.62 13.81
N PRO A 494 -3.64 -13.42 14.70
CA PRO A 494 -3.49 -14.25 15.90
C PRO A 494 -4.61 -14.05 16.93
N ASP A 495 -5.36 -12.94 16.88
CA ASP A 495 -6.56 -12.69 17.70
C ASP A 495 -7.56 -11.79 16.96
N ILE A 496 -8.46 -12.40 16.17
CA ILE A 496 -9.45 -11.66 15.36
C ILE A 496 -10.40 -10.77 16.20
N GLY A 497 -10.45 -10.94 17.52
CA GLY A 497 -11.33 -10.22 18.44
C GLY A 497 -10.72 -8.99 19.12
N ASP A 498 -9.41 -8.74 18.96
CA ASP A 498 -8.69 -7.70 19.71
C ASP A 498 -8.87 -6.26 19.16
N GLY A 499 -9.51 -6.13 17.99
CA GLY A 499 -9.72 -4.85 17.31
C GLY A 499 -8.53 -4.36 16.48
N MET A 500 -7.51 -5.20 16.28
CA MET A 500 -6.33 -4.92 15.47
C MET A 500 -6.48 -5.49 14.06
N ASP A 501 -7.27 -4.82 13.24
CA ASP A 501 -7.66 -5.33 11.93
C ASP A 501 -6.52 -5.43 10.89
N GLY A 502 -5.33 -4.90 11.15
CA GLY A 502 -4.21 -4.92 10.21
C GLY A 502 -2.87 -5.34 10.79
N SER A 503 -1.85 -5.32 9.93
CA SER A 503 -0.45 -5.44 10.35
C SER A 503 0.47 -4.62 9.47
N ILE A 504 1.59 -4.23 10.08
CA ILE A 504 2.67 -3.50 9.46
C ILE A 504 3.94 -4.33 9.54
N GLU A 505 4.69 -4.35 8.45
CA GLU A 505 6.02 -4.91 8.37
C GLU A 505 7.03 -3.84 7.96
N LEU A 506 8.19 -3.82 8.62
CA LEU A 506 9.27 -2.87 8.29
C LEU A 506 10.40 -3.58 7.54
N TYR A 507 10.81 -2.97 6.44
CA TYR A 507 11.96 -3.36 5.66
C TYR A 507 13.07 -2.30 5.77
N GLU A 508 14.28 -2.74 6.09
CA GLU A 508 15.50 -1.95 6.08
C GLU A 508 16.21 -2.15 4.74
N PRO A 509 16.25 -1.13 3.86
CA PRO A 509 16.94 -1.27 2.58
C PRO A 509 18.45 -1.44 2.75
N ALA A 510 19.09 -1.98 1.72
CA ALA A 510 20.50 -2.35 1.76
C ALA A 510 21.44 -1.19 2.18
N TYR A 511 21.10 0.06 1.82
CA TYR A 511 21.88 1.22 2.24
C TYR A 511 21.97 1.41 3.75
N LEU A 512 21.01 0.93 4.56
CA LEU A 512 21.09 1.03 6.02
C LEU A 512 22.10 0.05 6.64
N HIS A 513 22.72 -0.80 5.82
CA HIS A 513 23.67 -1.83 6.23
C HIS A 513 25.06 -1.65 5.61
N ARG A 514 25.34 -0.49 4.98
CA ARG A 514 26.60 -0.21 4.26
C ARG A 514 27.58 0.70 5.00
N GLY A 515 27.26 1.08 6.24
CA GLY A 515 28.13 1.88 7.09
C GLY A 515 27.36 2.87 7.97
N ALA A 516 28.10 3.81 8.56
CA ALA A 516 27.53 4.91 9.32
C ALA A 516 26.70 5.83 8.41
N ARG A 517 25.63 6.38 8.95
CA ARG A 517 24.77 7.33 8.22
C ARG A 517 25.38 8.74 8.30
N PRO A 518 25.35 9.53 7.21
CA PRO A 518 25.65 10.95 7.32
C PRO A 518 24.61 11.63 8.20
N ALA A 519 25.02 12.69 8.91
CA ALA A 519 24.13 13.50 9.71
C ALA A 519 23.50 14.63 8.87
N LEU A 520 22.21 14.90 9.05
CA LEU A 520 21.56 16.14 8.64
C LEU A 520 21.10 16.83 9.92
N ASP A 521 21.92 17.70 10.49
CA ASP A 521 21.68 18.26 11.83
C ASP A 521 20.63 19.36 11.79
N ARG A 522 20.72 20.25 10.78
CA ARG A 522 19.76 21.34 10.57
C ARG A 522 19.46 21.53 9.09
N ALA A 523 18.20 21.80 8.80
CA ALA A 523 17.70 22.30 7.52
C ALA A 523 16.84 23.54 7.79
N PRO A 524 16.64 24.44 6.81
CA PRO A 524 15.83 25.64 7.01
C PRO A 524 14.41 25.30 7.47
N ALA A 525 13.94 26.02 8.47
CA ALA A 525 12.51 26.04 8.83
C ALA A 525 11.83 27.13 8.00
N GLY A 526 10.98 26.74 7.04
CA GLY A 526 10.22 27.69 6.23
C GLY A 526 10.06 27.28 4.77
N ASP A 527 9.46 28.19 4.01
CA ASP A 527 9.19 28.03 2.58
C ASP A 527 10.46 28.37 1.77
N LEU A 528 10.93 27.42 0.96
CA LEU A 528 12.04 27.62 0.04
C LEU A 528 11.50 27.83 -1.37
N GLY A 529 11.81 28.96 -1.99
CA GLY A 529 11.51 29.20 -3.40
C GLY A 529 12.19 28.16 -4.32
N HIS A 530 11.69 28.04 -5.54
CA HIS A 530 12.41 27.37 -6.62
C HIS A 530 13.65 28.18 -7.02
N ASP A 531 14.64 27.49 -7.60
CA ASP A 531 15.93 28.06 -8.00
C ASP A 531 16.62 28.93 -6.92
N THR A 532 16.45 28.54 -5.66
CA THR A 532 16.91 29.29 -4.49
C THR A 532 18.07 28.55 -3.83
N ALA A 533 19.15 29.26 -3.53
CA ALA A 533 20.23 28.74 -2.73
C ALA A 533 19.85 28.75 -1.24
N PHE A 534 20.21 27.71 -0.52
CA PHE A 534 20.00 27.59 0.92
C PHE A 534 21.13 26.77 1.54
N GLN A 535 21.17 26.71 2.88
CA GLN A 535 22.21 25.99 3.60
C GLN A 535 21.60 24.97 4.56
N VAL A 536 22.33 23.87 4.74
CA VAL A 536 22.08 22.87 5.79
C VAL A 536 23.36 22.68 6.60
N THR A 537 23.24 22.15 7.82
CA THR A 537 24.42 21.78 8.62
C THR A 537 24.51 20.27 8.82
N SER A 538 25.73 19.76 8.76
CA SER A 538 26.08 18.35 8.95
C SER A 538 27.42 18.23 9.67
N SER A 539 27.42 17.55 10.80
CA SER A 539 28.61 17.13 11.55
C SER A 539 29.49 16.15 10.77
N THR A 540 28.94 15.54 9.73
CA THR A 540 29.64 14.65 8.77
C THR A 540 29.70 15.27 7.37
N ALA A 541 29.73 16.61 7.25
CA ALA A 541 29.63 17.29 5.95
C ALA A 541 30.68 16.83 4.92
N LYS A 542 31.88 16.48 5.38
CA LYS A 542 32.98 15.95 4.54
C LYS A 542 32.65 14.62 3.85
N ASP A 543 31.71 13.85 4.40
CA ASP A 543 31.35 12.53 3.90
C ASP A 543 30.16 12.60 2.91
N VAL A 544 29.51 13.77 2.79
CA VAL A 544 28.32 13.97 1.96
C VAL A 544 28.73 14.19 0.50
N THR A 545 28.16 13.38 -0.39
CA THR A 545 28.41 13.47 -1.85
C THR A 545 27.16 13.82 -2.65
N ARG A 546 25.97 13.58 -2.09
CA ARG A 546 24.68 13.89 -2.71
C ARG A 546 23.70 14.45 -1.68
N ALA A 547 22.79 15.27 -2.16
CA ALA A 547 21.60 15.67 -1.44
C ALA A 547 20.40 15.41 -2.36
N VAL A 548 19.32 14.84 -1.83
CA VAL A 548 18.14 14.49 -2.63
C VAL A 548 16.86 14.90 -1.94
N LEU A 549 15.86 15.23 -2.75
CA LEU A 549 14.48 15.38 -2.32
C LEU A 549 13.67 14.17 -2.74
N LEU A 550 12.97 13.59 -1.77
CA LEU A 550 11.98 12.56 -1.99
C LEU A 550 10.61 13.10 -1.57
N ALA A 551 9.65 13.12 -2.48
CA ALA A 551 8.29 13.56 -2.16
C ALA A 551 7.61 12.56 -1.20
N PRO A 552 6.74 13.03 -0.29
CA PRO A 552 5.88 12.17 0.48
C PRO A 552 4.95 11.39 -0.44
N THR A 553 4.67 10.16 -0.08
CA THR A 553 3.83 9.28 -0.89
C THR A 553 2.48 9.04 -0.22
N THR A 554 1.45 8.88 -1.04
CA THR A 554 0.16 8.36 -0.61
C THR A 554 -0.25 7.28 -1.61
N VAL A 555 -0.69 6.14 -1.08
CA VAL A 555 -0.75 4.89 -1.84
C VAL A 555 -2.06 4.16 -1.58
N THR A 556 -2.62 3.61 -2.64
CA THR A 556 -3.71 2.64 -2.62
C THR A 556 -3.74 1.87 -3.94
N HIS A 557 -4.13 0.59 -3.93
CA HIS A 557 -4.39 -0.18 -5.16
C HIS A 557 -3.29 -0.09 -6.24
N SER A 558 -2.02 -0.23 -5.84
CA SER A 558 -0.84 -0.10 -6.73
C SER A 558 -0.66 1.28 -7.39
N VAL A 559 -1.36 2.31 -6.91
CA VAL A 559 -1.29 3.68 -7.40
C VAL A 559 -0.66 4.60 -6.38
N ASN A 560 0.39 5.30 -6.82
CA ASN A 560 1.11 6.29 -6.04
C ASN A 560 1.51 7.43 -6.98
N THR A 561 0.64 8.42 -7.09
CA THR A 561 0.78 9.57 -8.01
C THR A 561 1.74 10.64 -7.48
N SER A 562 2.11 10.56 -6.19
CA SER A 562 2.92 11.55 -5.50
C SER A 562 4.42 11.29 -5.57
N GLN A 563 4.87 10.10 -6.03
CA GLN A 563 6.30 9.76 -6.04
C GLN A 563 7.10 10.76 -6.88
N ARG A 564 8.19 11.27 -6.30
CA ARG A 564 9.15 12.11 -7.00
C ARG A 564 10.49 12.06 -6.30
N HIS A 565 11.56 11.92 -7.08
CA HIS A 565 12.94 11.98 -6.63
C HIS A 565 13.69 13.02 -7.44
N LEU A 566 14.40 13.92 -6.75
CA LEU A 566 15.27 14.92 -7.37
C LEU A 566 16.61 14.95 -6.65
N ASP A 567 17.69 15.00 -7.41
CA ASP A 567 18.98 15.43 -6.86
C ASP A 567 18.95 16.94 -6.61
N LEU A 568 19.63 17.41 -5.57
CA LEU A 568 19.93 18.82 -5.37
C LEU A 568 21.39 19.11 -5.74
N ARG A 569 21.64 20.32 -6.23
CA ARG A 569 23.01 20.78 -6.49
C ARG A 569 23.67 21.17 -5.17
N ILE A 570 24.78 20.52 -4.82
CA ILE A 570 25.70 20.99 -3.78
C ILE A 570 26.51 22.13 -4.37
N THR A 571 26.35 23.34 -3.83
CA THR A 571 27.03 24.54 -4.34
C THR A 571 28.36 24.78 -3.64
N ASP A 572 28.49 24.37 -2.38
CA ASP A 572 29.71 24.52 -1.59
C ASP A 572 29.66 23.67 -0.30
N VAL A 573 30.82 23.35 0.27
CA VAL A 573 30.97 22.70 1.58
C VAL A 573 32.03 23.45 2.40
N ARG A 574 31.62 24.11 3.49
CA ARG A 574 32.50 24.91 4.38
C ARG A 574 32.36 24.45 5.82
N GLY A 575 33.36 23.74 6.33
CA GLY A 575 33.29 23.12 7.66
C GLY A 575 32.08 22.20 7.76
N ALA A 576 31.16 22.47 8.69
CA ALA A 576 29.92 21.72 8.87
C ALA A 576 28.75 22.21 7.99
N THR A 577 28.93 23.24 7.16
CA THR A 577 27.86 23.85 6.36
C THR A 577 27.92 23.35 4.92
N ILE A 578 26.78 22.92 4.38
CA ILE A 578 26.62 22.52 2.98
C ILE A 578 25.65 23.49 2.31
N GLY A 579 26.10 24.15 1.25
CA GLY A 579 25.25 24.96 0.38
C GLY A 579 24.52 24.07 -0.63
N LEU A 580 23.22 24.26 -0.77
CA LEU A 580 22.34 23.53 -1.68
C LEU A 580 21.54 24.52 -2.53
N ARG A 581 21.06 24.07 -3.69
CA ARG A 581 20.11 24.83 -4.53
C ARG A 581 18.87 23.99 -4.82
N THR A 582 17.69 24.58 -4.65
CA THR A 582 16.39 23.95 -4.97
C THR A 582 16.16 23.80 -6.48
N PRO A 583 15.27 22.89 -6.93
CA PRO A 583 14.98 22.66 -8.35
C PRO A 583 14.52 23.94 -9.08
N PRO A 584 14.73 24.05 -10.41
CA PRO A 584 14.52 25.31 -11.14
C PRO A 584 13.09 25.84 -11.14
N GLY A 585 12.09 24.96 -11.21
CA GLY A 585 10.71 25.39 -11.27
C GLY A 585 9.70 24.40 -10.72
N ALA A 586 8.46 24.87 -10.60
CA ALA A 586 7.35 24.08 -10.06
C ALA A 586 6.94 22.90 -10.95
N ALA A 587 7.30 22.91 -12.24
CA ALA A 587 7.15 21.76 -13.12
C ALA A 587 8.12 20.62 -12.73
N ASP A 588 9.35 20.96 -12.34
CA ASP A 588 10.36 19.98 -11.93
C ASP A 588 9.98 19.35 -10.58
N ALA A 589 9.56 20.20 -9.64
CA ALA A 589 9.09 19.80 -8.30
C ALA A 589 7.86 20.63 -7.92
N PRO A 590 6.64 20.06 -8.03
CA PRO A 590 5.41 20.71 -7.58
C PRO A 590 5.53 21.19 -6.14
N PRO A 591 4.90 22.32 -5.79
CA PRO A 591 5.05 22.87 -4.46
C PRO A 591 4.44 21.98 -3.39
N GLY A 592 5.10 21.93 -2.23
CA GLY A 592 4.73 21.04 -1.14
C GLY A 592 5.89 20.65 -0.26
N TYR A 593 5.64 19.71 0.65
CA TYR A 593 6.66 19.17 1.53
C TYR A 593 7.46 18.07 0.84
N TYR A 594 8.76 18.00 1.14
CA TYR A 594 9.68 16.97 0.66
C TYR A 594 10.58 16.52 1.80
N MET A 595 10.93 15.23 1.81
CA MET A 595 12.00 14.72 2.65
C MET A 595 13.34 15.04 2.00
N LEU A 596 14.17 15.82 2.69
CA LEU A 596 15.57 16.07 2.32
C LEU A 596 16.47 15.03 2.98
N PHE A 597 17.21 14.29 2.17
CA PHE A 597 18.26 13.37 2.61
C PHE A 597 19.63 13.87 2.15
N LEU A 598 20.64 13.69 3.01
CA LEU A 598 22.05 13.73 2.60
C LEU A 598 22.54 12.30 2.42
N LEU A 599 23.37 12.04 1.41
CA LEU A 599 23.92 10.72 1.13
C LEU A 599 25.43 10.77 1.01
N ASP A 600 26.07 9.72 1.51
CA ASP A 600 27.50 9.48 1.32
C ASP A 600 27.79 8.84 -0.05
N ALA A 601 29.08 8.59 -0.34
CA ALA A 601 29.53 7.97 -1.59
C ALA A 601 29.00 6.54 -1.81
N LYS A 602 28.55 5.85 -0.74
CA LYS A 602 28.00 4.49 -0.79
C LYS A 602 26.47 4.49 -0.94
N GLY A 603 25.85 5.68 -0.97
CA GLY A 603 24.41 5.85 -1.03
C GLY A 603 23.70 5.66 0.32
N VAL A 604 24.42 5.70 1.44
CA VAL A 604 23.82 5.65 2.79
C VAL A 604 23.12 6.98 3.07
N PRO A 605 21.80 7.01 3.32
CA PRO A 605 21.08 8.24 3.59
C PRO A 605 21.11 8.61 5.08
N SER A 606 21.12 9.92 5.35
CA SER A 606 20.80 10.49 6.66
C SER A 606 19.38 10.12 7.09
N THR A 607 18.99 10.41 8.34
CA THR A 607 17.56 10.60 8.62
C THR A 607 17.13 11.89 7.91
N ALA A 608 15.97 11.88 7.28
CA ALA A 608 15.48 13.05 6.56
C ALA A 608 15.08 14.19 7.50
N LYS A 609 15.11 15.40 6.95
CA LYS A 609 14.31 16.52 7.47
C LYS A 609 13.30 16.95 6.42
N TRP A 610 12.14 17.36 6.88
CA TRP A 610 11.12 17.93 6.01
C TRP A 610 11.50 19.36 5.64
N ILE A 611 11.48 19.65 4.35
CA ILE A 611 11.53 21.02 3.81
C ILE A 611 10.27 21.28 3.02
N LYS A 612 9.91 22.56 2.84
CA LYS A 612 8.77 22.94 2.01
C LYS A 612 9.25 23.73 0.80
N LEU A 613 8.89 23.26 -0.39
CA LEU A 613 9.23 23.88 -1.67
C LEU A 613 8.10 24.73 -2.23
N GLY A 614 8.53 25.82 -2.86
CA GLY A 614 7.73 26.87 -3.47
C GLY A 614 7.41 28.01 -2.50
N THR A 615 6.91 29.12 -3.05
CA THR A 615 6.31 30.21 -2.27
C THR A 615 4.94 30.54 -2.84
N ARG A 616 4.05 31.10 -2.01
CA ARG A 616 2.76 31.62 -2.47
C ARG A 616 3.04 32.64 -3.58
N PRO A 617 2.42 32.51 -4.77
CA PRO A 617 2.52 33.53 -5.80
C PRO A 617 2.11 34.88 -5.21
N ARG A 618 2.95 35.91 -5.38
CA ARG A 618 2.55 37.28 -5.06
C ARG A 618 1.35 37.58 -5.96
N THR A 619 0.17 37.77 -5.36
CA THR A 619 -1.00 38.28 -6.07
C THR A 619 -0.58 39.59 -6.72
N ARG A 620 -0.55 39.62 -8.05
CA ARG A 620 -0.48 40.88 -8.81
C ARG A 620 -1.83 41.57 -8.72
#